data_AF-A0A564TKN8-F1
#
_entry.id   AF-A0A564TKN8-F1
#
_cell.length_a   1.000
_cell.length_b   1.000
_cell.length_c   1.000
_cell.angle_alpha   90.00
_cell.angle_beta   90.00
_cell.angle_gamma   90.00
#
_symmetry.space_group_name_H-M   'P 1'
#
loop_
_entity.id
_entity.type
_entity.pdbx_description
1 polymer ?
#
loop_
_entity_poly.entity_id
_entity_poly.type
_entity_poly.pdbx_seq_one_letter_code
_entity_poly.pdbx_strand_id
1 'polypeptide(L)'
;MNDVNPDYVVVGEGRSYSLDTLTKATNLVLKGAKLIGANSDVSGPIENGIAPACRALIAPIEMATGTQAYFCGKPNPLMMRTGLNMLGCHSAEAVMVGDRMDTDVVSGMESGMSTVLVLSGCSTKDTLKTYAYLPTMVLNGVGDIASMAKAKEE
;
A
#
# COMPACT_ATOMS: atom_id res chain seq x y z
N MET A 1 14.07 -9.51 -17.22
CA MET A 1 13.13 -8.42 -17.55
C MET A 1 13.04 -8.38 -19.08
N ASN A 2 11.86 -8.58 -19.65
CA ASN A 2 11.66 -8.57 -21.10
C ASN A 2 11.07 -7.22 -21.49
N ASP A 3 11.77 -6.52 -22.39
CA ASP A 3 11.42 -5.16 -22.79
C ASP A 3 10.81 -5.09 -24.19
N VAL A 4 10.60 -6.25 -24.83
CA VAL A 4 10.15 -6.36 -26.23
C VAL A 4 8.65 -6.57 -26.31
N ASN A 5 8.11 -7.53 -25.55
CA ASN A 5 6.69 -7.85 -25.51
C ASN A 5 6.28 -8.45 -24.14
N PRO A 6 6.29 -7.65 -23.07
CA PRO A 6 5.88 -8.11 -21.74
C PRO A 6 4.35 -8.14 -21.61
N ASP A 7 3.85 -9.06 -20.79
CA ASP A 7 2.44 -9.10 -20.39
C ASP A 7 2.06 -7.98 -19.41
N TYR A 8 3.04 -7.43 -18.68
CA TYR A 8 2.85 -6.44 -17.64
C TYR A 8 3.90 -5.33 -17.71
N VAL A 9 3.47 -4.11 -17.45
CA VAL A 9 4.32 -2.97 -17.11
C VAL A 9 4.10 -2.66 -15.64
N VAL A 10 5.15 -2.82 -14.83
CA VAL A 10 5.10 -2.54 -13.38
C VAL A 10 5.87 -1.27 -13.11
N VAL A 11 5.21 -0.31 -12.49
CA VAL A 11 5.82 0.96 -12.08
C VAL A 11 5.84 1.00 -10.55
N GLY A 12 7.01 1.31 -10.01
CA GLY A 12 7.22 1.59 -8.59
C GLY A 12 7.92 2.92 -8.41
N GLU A 13 8.51 3.13 -7.23
CA GLU A 13 9.40 4.26 -6.97
C GLU A 13 10.83 3.87 -7.37
N GLY A 14 11.30 4.44 -8.47
CA GLY A 14 12.63 4.21 -9.01
C GLY A 14 13.40 5.52 -9.17
N ARG A 15 14.74 5.45 -9.11
CA ARG A 15 15.60 6.63 -9.27
C ARG A 15 15.60 7.19 -10.70
N SER A 16 15.29 6.34 -11.69
CA SER A 16 15.28 6.68 -13.11
C SER A 16 13.85 6.89 -13.60
N TYR A 17 13.45 8.15 -13.69
CA TYR A 17 12.20 8.58 -14.31
C TYR A 17 12.52 9.58 -15.41
N SER A 18 12.27 9.19 -16.66
CA SER A 18 12.61 9.96 -17.86
C SER A 18 11.51 9.87 -18.92
N LEU A 19 11.51 10.81 -19.86
CA LEU A 19 10.61 10.76 -21.01
C LEU A 19 10.78 9.46 -21.81
N ASP A 20 12.00 8.94 -21.94
CA ASP A 20 12.28 7.70 -22.67
C ASP A 20 11.65 6.49 -21.97
N THR A 21 11.81 6.38 -20.65
CA THR A 21 11.20 5.30 -19.86
C THR A 21 9.67 5.37 -19.89
N LEU A 22 9.10 6.59 -19.85
CA LEU A 22 7.65 6.81 -19.96
C LEU A 22 7.14 6.44 -21.34
N THR A 23 7.82 6.90 -22.40
CA THR A 23 7.44 6.62 -23.79
C THR A 23 7.47 5.13 -24.07
N LYS A 24 8.48 4.42 -23.56
CA LYS A 24 8.56 2.97 -23.65
C LYS A 24 7.40 2.30 -22.92
N ALA A 25 7.15 2.65 -21.67
CA ALA A 25 6.06 2.09 -20.88
C ALA A 25 4.69 2.32 -21.55
N THR A 26 4.41 3.54 -22.01
CA THR A 26 3.19 3.91 -22.75
C THR A 26 3.01 3.04 -23.99
N ASN A 27 4.04 2.86 -24.81
CA ASN A 27 3.95 2.03 -26.01
C ASN A 27 3.74 0.54 -25.69
N LEU A 28 4.32 0.03 -24.61
CA LEU A 28 4.10 -1.36 -24.18
C LEU A 28 2.66 -1.56 -23.70
N VAL A 29 2.10 -0.60 -22.96
CA VAL A 29 0.69 -0.62 -22.54
C VAL A 29 -0.25 -0.53 -23.74
N LEU A 30 0.02 0.34 -24.72
CA LEU A 30 -0.75 0.41 -25.98
C LEU A 30 -0.70 -0.90 -26.79
N LYS A 31 0.36 -1.69 -26.65
CA LYS A 31 0.48 -3.03 -27.25
C LYS A 31 -0.23 -4.14 -26.46
N GLY A 32 -0.90 -3.79 -25.35
CA GLY A 32 -1.72 -4.71 -24.56
C GLY A 32 -1.09 -5.16 -23.24
N ALA A 33 0.09 -4.64 -22.86
CA ALA A 33 0.64 -4.93 -21.54
C ALA A 33 -0.23 -4.33 -20.43
N LYS A 34 -0.49 -5.10 -19.38
CA LYS A 34 -1.28 -4.65 -18.24
C LYS A 34 -0.46 -3.71 -17.36
N LEU A 35 -1.04 -2.58 -16.98
CA LEU A 35 -0.36 -1.58 -16.15
C LEU A 35 -0.59 -1.85 -14.66
N ILE A 36 0.50 -1.98 -13.90
CA ILE A 36 0.50 -2.25 -12.46
C ILE A 36 1.27 -1.15 -11.73
N GLY A 37 0.70 -0.64 -10.65
CA GLY A 37 1.37 0.27 -9.72
C GLY A 37 1.69 -0.41 -8.38
N ALA A 38 2.88 -0.16 -7.85
CA ALA A 38 3.31 -0.77 -6.58
C ALA A 38 2.52 -0.22 -5.37
N ASN A 39 2.28 1.09 -5.32
CA ASN A 39 1.50 1.75 -4.27
C ASN A 39 0.67 2.89 -4.87
N SER A 40 -0.44 3.25 -4.21
CA SER A 40 -1.34 4.31 -4.69
C SER A 40 -0.99 5.70 -4.18
N ASP A 41 0.18 5.88 -3.55
CA ASP A 41 0.57 7.15 -2.97
C ASP A 41 0.90 8.15 -4.07
N VAL A 42 0.38 9.38 -3.90
CA VAL A 42 0.61 10.48 -4.84
C VAL A 42 1.91 11.21 -4.51
N SER A 43 2.25 11.31 -3.22
CA SER A 43 3.47 11.93 -2.75
C SER A 43 3.98 11.29 -1.45
N GLY A 44 5.27 11.49 -1.17
CA GLY A 44 5.92 11.09 0.06
C GLY A 44 6.75 12.23 0.67
N PRO A 45 6.91 12.27 2.00
CA PRO A 45 7.71 13.30 2.68
C PRO A 45 9.21 13.13 2.37
N ILE A 46 9.91 14.24 2.18
CA ILE A 46 11.38 14.33 2.07
C ILE A 46 11.89 15.49 2.94
N GLU A 47 13.19 15.55 3.19
CA GLU A 47 13.81 16.53 4.11
C GLU A 47 13.35 17.99 3.89
N ASN A 48 13.18 18.41 2.63
CA ASN A 48 12.80 19.78 2.27
C ASN A 48 11.46 19.88 1.53
N GLY A 49 10.50 18.98 1.81
CA GLY A 49 9.14 19.07 1.24
C GLY A 49 8.52 17.72 0.90
N ILE A 50 7.94 17.61 -0.29
CA ILE A 50 7.34 16.38 -0.80
C ILE A 50 8.00 15.95 -2.11
N ALA A 51 8.10 14.64 -2.31
CA ALA A 51 8.45 14.04 -3.59
C ALA A 51 7.21 13.38 -4.22
N PRO A 52 7.09 13.36 -5.56
CA PRO A 52 6.11 12.52 -6.24
C PRO A 52 6.33 11.04 -5.89
N ALA A 53 5.25 10.31 -5.60
CA ALA A 53 5.28 8.87 -5.34
C ALA A 53 4.68 8.09 -6.51
N CYS A 54 4.59 6.76 -6.37
CA CYS A 54 4.29 5.83 -7.47
C CYS A 54 3.07 6.24 -8.32
N ARG A 55 1.95 6.65 -7.72
CA ARG A 55 0.75 7.04 -8.47
C ARG A 55 0.95 8.29 -9.31
N ALA A 56 1.69 9.28 -8.80
CA ALA A 56 2.02 10.47 -9.58
C ALA A 56 2.94 10.15 -10.77
N LEU A 57 3.87 9.21 -10.60
CA LEU A 57 4.77 8.76 -11.65
C LEU A 57 4.06 7.92 -12.74
N ILE A 58 3.00 7.21 -12.37
CA ILE A 58 2.18 6.42 -13.29
C ILE A 58 1.24 7.29 -14.15
N ALA A 59 0.78 8.42 -13.61
CA ALA A 59 -0.26 9.24 -14.21
C ALA A 59 -0.02 9.59 -15.70
N PRO A 60 1.19 9.93 -16.18
CA PRO A 60 1.39 10.20 -17.61
C PRO A 60 1.11 8.99 -18.52
N ILE A 61 1.41 7.78 -18.04
CA ILE A 61 1.12 6.54 -18.77
C ILE A 61 -0.40 6.31 -18.81
N GLU A 62 -1.09 6.47 -17.68
CA GLU A 62 -2.55 6.32 -17.63
C GLU A 62 -3.26 7.32 -18.55
N MET A 63 -2.83 8.59 -18.51
CA MET A 63 -3.42 9.66 -19.31
C MET A 63 -3.15 9.47 -20.81
N ALA A 64 -1.94 9.06 -21.19
CA ALA A 64 -1.58 8.87 -22.59
C ALA A 64 -2.25 7.62 -23.22
N THR A 65 -2.50 6.59 -22.41
CA THR A 65 -3.04 5.30 -22.90
C THR A 65 -4.54 5.14 -22.65
N GLY A 66 -5.14 5.97 -21.79
CA GLY A 66 -6.51 5.76 -21.28
C GLY A 66 -6.67 4.52 -20.39
N THR A 67 -5.57 3.82 -20.07
CA THR A 67 -5.60 2.60 -19.24
C THR A 67 -5.35 2.97 -17.79
N GLN A 68 -6.22 2.50 -16.88
CA GLN A 68 -6.01 2.68 -15.44
C GLN A 68 -5.10 1.58 -14.89
N ALA A 69 -4.14 1.96 -14.05
CA ALA A 69 -3.26 1.03 -13.39
C ALA A 69 -3.99 0.27 -12.29
N TYR A 70 -3.66 -1.01 -12.14
CA TYR A 70 -4.03 -1.77 -10.94
C TYR A 70 -2.97 -1.58 -9.86
N PHE A 71 -3.33 -0.96 -8.75
CA PHE A 71 -2.44 -0.74 -7.61
C PHE A 71 -2.48 -1.95 -6.67
N CYS A 72 -1.35 -2.65 -6.51
CA CYS A 72 -1.28 -3.88 -5.74
C CYS A 72 -0.96 -3.68 -4.25
N GLY A 73 -0.46 -2.51 -3.86
CA GLY A 73 -0.22 -2.13 -2.47
C GLY A 73 -1.48 -1.68 -1.72
N LYS A 74 -1.33 -1.43 -0.42
CA LYS A 74 -2.40 -0.92 0.45
C LYS A 74 -3.05 0.36 -0.14
N PRO A 75 -4.37 0.54 -0.03
CA PRO A 75 -5.33 -0.25 0.75
C PRO A 75 -5.80 -1.56 0.11
N ASN A 76 -5.31 -1.93 -1.08
CA ASN A 76 -5.69 -3.17 -1.74
C ASN A 76 -5.35 -4.40 -0.85
N PRO A 77 -6.30 -5.32 -0.61
CA PRO A 77 -6.07 -6.49 0.26
C PRO A 77 -5.11 -7.54 -0.34
N LEU A 78 -4.72 -7.41 -1.62
CA LEU A 78 -3.86 -8.37 -2.30
C LEU A 78 -2.56 -8.66 -1.54
N MET A 79 -1.90 -7.64 -1.01
CA MET A 79 -0.65 -7.79 -0.26
C MET A 79 -0.84 -8.65 1.01
N MET A 80 -1.89 -8.39 1.78
CA MET A 80 -2.20 -9.09 3.04
C MET A 80 -2.61 -10.52 2.75
N ARG A 81 -3.50 -10.75 1.77
CA ARG A 81 -3.91 -12.10 1.36
C ARG A 81 -2.73 -12.94 0.86
N THR A 82 -1.81 -12.32 0.12
CA THR A 82 -0.58 -12.98 -0.32
C THR A 82 0.29 -13.36 0.88
N GLY A 83 0.47 -12.46 1.85
CA GLY A 83 1.20 -12.73 3.09
C GLY A 83 0.59 -13.88 3.90
N LEU A 84 -0.73 -13.88 4.11
CA LEU A 84 -1.44 -14.97 4.80
C LEU A 84 -1.23 -16.32 4.12
N ASN A 85 -1.35 -16.36 2.78
CA ASN A 85 -1.12 -17.58 2.01
C ASN A 85 0.32 -18.08 2.14
N MET A 86 1.31 -17.17 2.14
CA MET A 86 2.72 -17.53 2.32
C MET A 86 3.01 -18.07 3.73
N LEU A 87 2.32 -17.53 4.75
CA LEU A 87 2.44 -17.99 6.13
C LEU A 87 1.63 -19.26 6.43
N GLY A 88 0.68 -19.61 5.54
CA GLY A 88 -0.19 -20.77 5.72
C GLY A 88 -1.16 -20.62 6.90
N CYS A 89 -1.52 -19.38 7.28
CA CYS A 89 -2.42 -19.11 8.40
C CYS A 89 -3.73 -18.45 7.97
N HIS A 90 -4.77 -18.63 8.77
CA HIS A 90 -6.03 -17.96 8.56
C HIS A 90 -5.95 -16.48 9.00
N SER A 91 -6.75 -15.59 8.40
CA SER A 91 -6.75 -14.16 8.76
C SER A 91 -7.08 -13.90 10.24
N ALA A 92 -7.85 -14.81 10.84
CA ALA A 92 -8.20 -14.80 12.27
C ALA A 92 -7.00 -15.07 13.19
N GLU A 93 -5.92 -15.65 12.67
CA GLU A 93 -4.68 -15.98 13.40
C GLU A 93 -3.58 -14.94 13.17
N ALA A 94 -3.90 -13.87 12.43
CA ALA A 94 -2.96 -12.81 12.09
C ALA A 94 -3.55 -11.43 12.41
N VAL A 95 -2.65 -10.47 12.61
CA VAL A 95 -3.01 -9.09 12.93
C VAL A 95 -2.26 -8.14 12.01
N MET A 96 -2.99 -7.17 11.45
CA MET A 96 -2.40 -6.06 10.71
C MET A 96 -2.07 -4.95 11.70
N VAL A 97 -0.79 -4.60 11.82
CA VAL A 97 -0.32 -3.49 12.65
C VAL A 97 0.15 -2.36 11.74
N GLY A 98 -0.36 -1.15 11.95
CA GLY A 98 0.03 0.00 11.14
C GLY A 98 -0.34 1.34 11.77
N ASP A 99 0.07 2.44 11.14
CA ASP A 99 -0.08 3.80 11.64
C ASP A 99 -1.06 4.64 10.81
N ARG A 100 -1.61 4.07 9.74
CA ARG A 100 -2.54 4.74 8.83
C ARG A 100 -3.90 4.07 8.76
N MET A 101 -4.95 4.87 8.96
CA MET A 101 -6.33 4.42 8.80
C MET A 101 -6.67 4.06 7.35
N ASP A 102 -6.28 4.92 6.40
CA ASP A 102 -6.62 4.85 4.97
C ASP A 102 -5.89 3.76 4.19
N THR A 103 -4.78 3.23 4.72
CA THR A 103 -4.01 2.16 4.08
C THR A 103 -3.97 0.93 4.98
N ASP A 104 -3.31 0.98 6.13
CA ASP A 104 -3.07 -0.20 6.96
C ASP A 104 -4.37 -0.82 7.49
N VAL A 105 -5.17 -0.01 8.20
CA VAL A 105 -6.37 -0.49 8.88
C VAL A 105 -7.40 -0.99 7.88
N VAL A 106 -7.70 -0.23 6.81
CA VAL A 106 -8.58 -0.70 5.73
C VAL A 106 -8.08 -2.02 5.17
N SER A 107 -6.80 -2.09 4.84
CA SER A 107 -6.26 -3.24 4.13
C SER A 107 -6.29 -4.53 4.97
N GLY A 108 -6.07 -4.41 6.29
CA GLY A 108 -6.25 -5.53 7.23
C GLY A 108 -7.70 -5.92 7.39
N MET A 109 -8.60 -4.94 7.53
CA MET A 109 -10.04 -5.16 7.70
C MET A 109 -10.67 -5.84 6.47
N GLU A 110 -10.38 -5.35 5.26
CA GLU A 110 -10.82 -5.92 3.98
C GLU A 110 -10.18 -7.30 3.68
N SER A 111 -9.16 -7.66 4.44
CA SER A 111 -8.53 -8.98 4.43
C SER A 111 -9.04 -9.91 5.54
N GLY A 112 -10.02 -9.47 6.34
CA GLY A 112 -10.60 -10.25 7.43
C GLY A 112 -9.65 -10.45 8.62
N MET A 113 -8.63 -9.59 8.76
CA MET A 113 -7.67 -9.64 9.85
C MET A 113 -8.12 -8.73 10.99
N SER A 114 -7.67 -9.02 12.21
CA SER A 114 -7.71 -8.02 13.28
C SER A 114 -6.74 -6.88 12.95
N THR A 115 -7.06 -5.66 13.36
CA THR A 115 -6.26 -4.46 13.04
C THR A 115 -5.84 -3.73 14.31
N VAL A 116 -4.57 -3.37 14.40
CA VAL A 116 -3.99 -2.58 15.48
C VAL A 116 -3.45 -1.29 14.87
N LEU A 117 -4.04 -0.16 15.25
CA LEU A 117 -3.52 1.15 14.91
C LEU A 117 -2.52 1.59 15.98
N VAL A 118 -1.30 1.95 15.58
CA VAL A 118 -0.32 2.60 16.46
C VAL A 118 -0.30 4.11 16.21
N LEU A 119 -0.28 4.90 17.29
CA LEU A 119 -0.30 6.36 17.24
C LEU A 119 1.11 7.00 17.18
N SER A 120 2.14 6.18 16.98
CA SER A 120 3.54 6.63 16.87
C SER A 120 3.90 7.18 15.48
N GLY A 121 2.97 7.11 14.51
CA GLY A 121 3.19 7.52 13.12
C GLY A 121 2.20 8.59 12.65
N CYS A 122 1.50 8.33 11.53
CA CYS A 122 0.68 9.31 10.84
C CYS A 122 -0.66 9.62 11.51
N SER A 123 -1.38 8.60 12.01
CA SER A 123 -2.73 8.78 12.56
C SER A 123 -2.72 9.26 14.00
N THR A 124 -3.69 10.10 14.34
CA THR A 124 -3.92 10.58 15.71
C THR A 124 -5.27 10.10 16.23
N LYS A 125 -5.55 10.29 17.53
CA LYS A 125 -6.88 10.01 18.11
C LYS A 125 -8.00 10.78 17.40
N ASP A 126 -7.72 11.99 16.91
CA ASP A 126 -8.70 12.78 16.17
C ASP A 126 -8.91 12.26 14.74
N THR A 127 -7.87 11.69 14.11
CA THR A 127 -7.99 11.01 12.82
C THR A 127 -9.05 9.91 12.87
N LEU A 128 -9.14 9.12 13.96
CA LEU A 128 -10.15 8.06 14.04
C LEU A 128 -11.58 8.59 13.95
N LYS A 129 -11.84 9.81 14.44
CA LYS A 129 -13.18 10.41 14.46
C LYS A 129 -13.69 10.74 13.05
N THR A 130 -12.81 10.77 12.05
CA THR A 130 -13.18 11.08 10.67
C THR A 130 -13.55 9.85 9.85
N TYR A 131 -13.38 8.64 10.40
CA TYR A 131 -13.69 7.38 9.71
C TYR A 131 -14.96 6.73 10.27
N ALA A 132 -15.72 6.08 9.38
CA ALA A 132 -16.93 5.34 9.75
C ALA A 132 -16.65 3.94 10.32
N TYR A 133 -15.38 3.54 10.38
CA TYR A 133 -14.90 2.27 10.92
C TYR A 133 -13.72 2.53 11.86
N LEU A 134 -13.50 1.58 12.78
CA LEU A 134 -12.44 1.66 13.78
C LEU A 134 -11.53 0.43 13.69
N PRO A 135 -10.24 0.57 14.03
CA PRO A 135 -9.37 -0.59 14.19
C PRO A 135 -9.85 -1.45 15.37
N THR A 136 -9.46 -2.72 15.39
CA THR A 136 -9.73 -3.62 16.52
C THR A 136 -9.12 -3.10 17.82
N MET A 137 -7.95 -2.47 17.74
CA MET A 137 -7.24 -1.90 18.89
C MET A 137 -6.44 -0.65 18.50
N VAL A 138 -6.25 0.25 19.46
CA VAL A 138 -5.42 1.45 19.33
C VAL A 138 -4.35 1.43 20.41
N LEU A 139 -3.09 1.57 20.03
CA LEU A 139 -1.92 1.59 20.91
C LEU A 139 -1.08 2.85 20.68
N ASN A 140 -0.25 3.24 21.63
CA ASN A 140 0.63 4.40 21.44
C ASN A 140 1.80 4.05 20.51
N GLY A 141 2.27 2.81 20.55
CA GLY A 141 3.34 2.30 19.68
C GLY A 141 3.44 0.78 19.72
N VAL A 142 4.29 0.21 18.86
CA VAL A 142 4.49 -1.25 18.78
C VAL A 142 5.03 -1.85 20.09
N GLY A 143 5.70 -1.06 20.93
CA GLY A 143 6.16 -1.49 22.25
C GLY A 143 5.04 -1.91 23.20
N ASP A 144 3.82 -1.36 23.01
CA ASP A 144 2.66 -1.70 23.84
C ASP A 144 2.15 -3.12 23.55
N ILE A 145 2.46 -3.69 22.38
CA ILE A 145 2.00 -5.03 21.97
C ILE A 145 2.56 -6.10 22.91
N ALA A 146 3.86 -6.05 23.20
CA ALA A 146 4.51 -7.02 24.08
C ALA A 146 4.00 -6.91 25.53
N SER A 147 3.78 -5.69 26.01
CA SER A 147 3.24 -5.42 27.35
C SER A 147 1.83 -5.99 27.51
N MET A 148 0.98 -5.80 26.49
CA MET A 148 -0.39 -6.31 26.46
C MET A 148 -0.47 -7.84 26.39
N ALA A 149 0.44 -8.47 25.64
CA ALA A 149 0.49 -9.93 25.54
C ALA A 149 0.80 -10.58 26.90
N LYS A 150 1.78 -10.03 27.63
CA LYS A 150 2.16 -10.54 28.97
C LYS A 150 1.07 -10.35 30.01
N ALA A 151 0.37 -9.23 29.99
CA ALA A 151 -0.70 -8.93 30.94
C ALA A 151 -1.94 -9.85 30.83
N LYS A 152 -2.04 -10.67 29.77
CA LYS A 152 -3.09 -11.69 29.62
C LYS A 152 -2.71 -13.08 30.12
N GLU A 153 -1.42 -13.31 30.40
CA GLU A 153 -0.91 -14.59 30.92
C GLU A 153 -0.89 -14.63 32.46
N GLU A 154 -1.14 -13.49 33.12
CA GLU A 154 -1.34 -13.33 34.57
C GLU A 154 -2.83 -13.30 34.92
#